data_AF-A0A9Y2N1C8-F1
#
_entry.id   AF-A0A9Y2N1C8-F1
#
_cell.length_a   1.000
_cell.length_b   1.000
_cell.length_c   1.000
_cell.angle_alpha   90.00
_cell.angle_beta   90.00
_cell.angle_gamma   90.00
#
_symmetry.space_group_name_H-M   'P 1'
#
loop_
_entity.id
_entity.type
_entity.pdbx_description
1 polymer ?
#
loop_
_entity_poly.entity_id
_entity_poly.type
_entity_poly.pdbx_seq_one_letter_code
_entity_poly.pdbx_strand_id
1 'polypeptide(L)'
;MAEALDTVLVGLAAMRKGRDAESLGDETTLKDRPGDTGLAWDERLLRDVCGLLAHLEGVRSAGIRAHTRDGGSYGQLAAAMGVPRATAQRCRDDLGEPGPAELWATGSRSGVSHAGSRVPDTMRSWSTPWPGYIPVDITPSELVGAGLERSVREGWADPYATPSDVPDWADRQAAALVPYRLDERRRPLNPTGRTGRCGRHLGKWGENQAADPIVVAGAGGAEPQVLLILRQDCAEWAIPGGMVDPGETAERALVRELREETDVDLAGMDPKILTRTYVDDWRNTDHAWASSTVALYQIEEPLTATAGDDAAAVLWGPFASLDGLVTAIEGAGGKLYEGHRPLLSAALKHLRDV
;
A
#
# COMPACT_ATOMS: atom_id res chain seq x y z
N MET A 1 -28.86 -0.33 -9.67
CA MET A 1 -27.55 -0.84 -9.23
C MET A 1 -27.43 -2.35 -9.44
N ALA A 2 -28.36 -3.17 -8.94
CA ALA A 2 -28.40 -4.61 -9.22
C ALA A 2 -28.49 -4.94 -10.73
N GLU A 3 -29.38 -4.31 -11.49
CA GLU A 3 -29.50 -4.54 -12.95
C GLU A 3 -28.28 -4.07 -13.77
N ALA A 4 -27.63 -3.00 -13.31
CA ALA A 4 -26.39 -2.51 -13.92
C ALA A 4 -25.23 -3.48 -13.66
N LEU A 5 -25.15 -4.04 -12.44
CA LEU A 5 -24.22 -5.11 -12.11
C LEU A 5 -24.49 -6.38 -12.93
N ASP A 6 -25.77 -6.76 -13.09
CA ASP A 6 -26.14 -7.98 -13.81
C ASP A 6 -25.78 -7.89 -15.30
N THR A 7 -25.98 -6.71 -15.90
CA THR A 7 -25.58 -6.42 -17.29
C THR A 7 -24.06 -6.51 -17.48
N VAL A 8 -23.30 -5.97 -16.53
CA VAL A 8 -21.83 -6.02 -16.54
C VAL A 8 -21.32 -7.45 -16.34
N LEU A 9 -21.93 -8.21 -15.42
CA LEU A 9 -21.58 -9.61 -15.14
C LEU A 9 -21.88 -10.54 -16.33
N VAL A 10 -23.00 -10.33 -17.03
CA VAL A 10 -23.36 -11.10 -18.23
C VAL A 10 -22.39 -10.79 -19.38
N GLY A 11 -22.01 -9.53 -19.57
CA GLY A 11 -20.98 -9.14 -20.54
C GLY A 11 -19.63 -9.80 -20.26
N LEU A 12 -19.20 -9.80 -18.99
CA LEU A 12 -17.93 -10.41 -18.55
C LEU A 12 -17.93 -11.94 -18.65
N ALA A 13 -19.08 -12.59 -18.40
CA ALA A 13 -19.24 -14.03 -18.54
C ALA A 13 -19.23 -14.52 -20.00
N ALA A 14 -19.72 -13.69 -20.94
CA ALA A 14 -19.63 -13.96 -22.37
C ALA A 14 -18.16 -13.90 -22.86
N MET A 15 -17.41 -12.88 -22.42
CA MET A 15 -15.98 -12.71 -22.75
C MET A 15 -15.10 -13.88 -22.26
N ARG A 16 -15.30 -14.37 -21.03
CA ARG A 16 -14.50 -15.47 -20.44
C ARG A 16 -14.59 -16.80 -21.21
N LYS A 17 -15.64 -17.00 -22.02
CA LYS A 17 -15.86 -18.25 -22.76
C LYS A 17 -15.50 -18.17 -24.24
N GLY A 18 -14.96 -17.03 -24.71
CA GLY A 18 -14.60 -16.84 -26.12
C GLY A 18 -15.78 -17.04 -27.07
N ARG A 19 -17.00 -16.70 -26.63
CA ARG A 19 -18.22 -16.84 -27.44
C ARG A 19 -18.78 -15.45 -27.73
N ASP A 20 -19.17 -15.25 -28.98
CA ASP A 20 -20.02 -14.13 -29.36
C ASP A 20 -21.36 -14.21 -28.59
N ALA A 21 -21.84 -13.04 -28.15
CA ALA A 21 -23.07 -12.88 -27.38
C ALA A 21 -24.35 -13.32 -28.14
N GLU A 22 -24.22 -13.81 -29.37
CA GLU A 22 -25.33 -14.30 -30.21
C GLU A 22 -25.78 -15.74 -29.91
N SER A 23 -25.03 -16.53 -29.11
CA SER A 23 -25.35 -17.96 -28.90
C SER A 23 -26.10 -18.31 -27.60
N LEU A 24 -26.60 -17.33 -26.85
CA LEU A 24 -27.37 -17.56 -25.62
C LEU A 24 -28.85 -17.31 -25.90
N GLY A 25 -29.56 -18.40 -26.19
CA GLY A 25 -30.99 -18.39 -26.51
C GLY A 25 -31.86 -17.94 -25.35
N ASP A 26 -32.92 -17.23 -25.76
CA ASP A 26 -34.04 -16.61 -25.04
C ASP A 26 -34.38 -17.14 -23.65
N GLU A 27 -34.04 -16.35 -22.64
CA GLU A 27 -35.00 -15.92 -21.60
C GLU A 27 -34.48 -14.70 -20.84
N THR A 28 -34.28 -13.55 -21.52
CA THR A 28 -34.58 -12.18 -21.02
C THR A 28 -34.29 -11.11 -22.10
N THR A 29 -35.26 -10.23 -22.33
CA THR A 29 -35.46 -9.40 -23.54
C THR A 29 -34.85 -7.99 -23.49
N LEU A 30 -33.60 -7.88 -23.92
CA LEU A 30 -33.05 -7.14 -25.07
C LEU A 30 -33.72 -5.96 -25.83
N LYS A 31 -34.79 -5.30 -25.37
CA LYS A 31 -35.35 -4.15 -26.14
C LYS A 31 -34.84 -2.75 -25.81
N ASP A 32 -34.05 -2.59 -24.75
CA ASP A 32 -33.48 -1.28 -24.36
C ASP A 32 -31.97 -1.15 -24.62
N ARG A 33 -31.41 -1.92 -25.58
CA ARG A 33 -30.02 -1.75 -26.04
C ARG A 33 -29.81 -0.31 -26.53
N PRO A 34 -28.87 0.49 -25.99
CA PRO A 34 -28.36 1.63 -26.71
C PRO A 34 -27.65 1.10 -27.95
N GLY A 35 -28.15 1.48 -29.13
CA GLY A 35 -27.46 1.29 -30.38
C GLY A 35 -26.11 2.01 -30.34
N ASP A 36 -25.11 1.33 -30.91
CA ASP A 36 -23.87 1.88 -31.47
C ASP A 36 -23.33 3.15 -30.77
N THR A 37 -22.63 2.99 -29.65
CA THR A 37 -21.99 4.13 -28.96
C THR A 37 -20.63 4.52 -29.53
N GLY A 38 -20.09 3.79 -30.53
CA GLY A 38 -18.81 4.15 -31.14
C GLY A 38 -17.64 4.31 -30.14
N LEU A 39 -17.74 3.70 -28.95
CA LEU A 39 -16.73 3.83 -27.91
C LEU A 39 -15.50 2.99 -28.30
N ALA A 40 -14.39 3.67 -28.59
CA ALA A 40 -13.08 3.04 -28.58
C ALA A 40 -12.72 2.73 -27.12
N TRP A 41 -12.72 1.44 -26.77
CA TRP A 41 -12.42 0.97 -25.42
C TRP A 41 -10.91 1.07 -25.17
N ASP A 42 -10.49 2.10 -24.43
CA ASP A 42 -9.10 2.31 -23.99
C ASP A 42 -8.67 1.21 -22.99
N GLU A 43 -7.39 0.83 -23.01
CA GLU A 43 -6.75 -0.14 -22.11
C GLU A 43 -6.93 0.21 -20.62
N ARG A 44 -7.12 1.50 -20.29
CA ARG A 44 -7.44 1.96 -18.93
C ARG A 44 -8.80 1.44 -18.44
N LEU A 45 -9.82 1.53 -19.28
CA LEU A 45 -11.18 1.08 -18.93
C LEU A 45 -11.24 -0.44 -18.75
N LEU A 46 -10.46 -1.20 -19.53
CA LEU A 46 -10.31 -2.64 -19.35
C LEU A 46 -9.63 -2.99 -18.01
N ARG A 47 -8.62 -2.20 -17.62
CA ARG A 47 -7.92 -2.34 -16.33
C ARG A 47 -8.86 -2.04 -15.15
N ASP A 48 -9.67 -0.99 -15.25
CA ASP A 48 -10.66 -0.61 -14.25
C ASP A 48 -11.73 -1.69 -14.06
N VAL A 49 -12.20 -2.30 -15.16
CA VAL A 49 -13.15 -3.41 -15.12
C VAL A 49 -12.54 -4.67 -14.49
N CYS A 50 -11.27 -4.98 -14.79
CA CYS A 50 -10.55 -6.08 -14.14
C CYS A 50 -10.36 -5.83 -12.62
N GLY A 51 -10.04 -4.60 -12.23
CA GLY A 51 -9.95 -4.21 -10.82
C GLY A 51 -11.29 -4.32 -10.09
N LEU A 52 -12.37 -3.85 -10.71
CA LEU A 52 -13.73 -3.98 -10.17
C LEU A 52 -14.14 -5.45 -9.99
N LEU A 53 -13.81 -6.31 -10.97
CA LEU A 53 -14.08 -7.75 -10.89
C LEU A 53 -13.39 -8.39 -9.69
N ALA A 54 -12.10 -8.09 -9.47
CA ALA A 54 -11.36 -8.61 -8.32
C ALA A 54 -12.03 -8.21 -7.00
N HIS A 55 -12.47 -6.96 -6.86
CA HIS A 55 -13.19 -6.48 -5.67
C HIS A 55 -14.53 -7.18 -5.48
N LEU A 56 -15.30 -7.38 -6.55
CA LEU A 56 -16.58 -8.11 -6.48
C LEU A 56 -16.38 -9.59 -6.11
N GLU A 57 -15.33 -10.24 -6.61
CA GLU A 57 -14.92 -11.58 -6.20
C GLU A 57 -14.49 -11.64 -4.73
N GLY A 58 -13.82 -10.59 -4.25
CA GLY A 58 -13.48 -10.37 -2.84
C GLY A 58 -14.72 -10.28 -1.95
N VAL A 59 -15.68 -9.43 -2.29
CA VAL A 59 -16.97 -9.28 -1.57
C VAL A 59 -17.74 -10.59 -1.54
N ARG A 60 -17.75 -11.32 -2.65
CA ARG A 60 -18.40 -12.63 -2.73
C ARG A 60 -17.74 -13.67 -1.81
N SER A 61 -16.41 -13.78 -1.85
CA SER A 61 -15.66 -14.72 -0.99
C SER A 61 -15.90 -14.42 0.49
N ALA A 62 -15.84 -13.14 0.85
CA ALA A 62 -16.15 -12.64 2.19
C ALA A 62 -17.55 -13.05 2.65
N GLY A 63 -18.57 -12.85 1.81
CA GLY A 63 -19.95 -13.23 2.08
C GLY A 63 -20.12 -14.73 2.29
N ILE A 64 -19.45 -15.56 1.48
CA ILE A 64 -19.48 -17.02 1.62
C ILE A 64 -18.87 -17.46 2.96
N ARG A 65 -17.74 -16.87 3.38
CA ARG A 65 -17.13 -17.17 4.68
C ARG A 65 -17.98 -16.71 5.86
N ALA A 66 -18.57 -15.52 5.79
CA ALA A 66 -19.47 -15.02 6.82
C ALA A 66 -20.67 -15.97 7.01
N HIS A 67 -21.32 -16.35 5.90
CA HIS A 67 -22.42 -17.33 5.93
C HIS A 67 -22.01 -18.67 6.56
N THR A 68 -20.78 -19.12 6.30
CA THR A 68 -20.24 -20.37 6.87
C THR A 68 -19.98 -20.24 8.37
N ARG A 69 -19.38 -19.11 8.81
CA ARG A 69 -19.08 -18.79 10.21
C ARG A 69 -20.35 -18.75 11.05
N ASP A 70 -21.43 -18.23 10.49
CA ASP A 70 -22.74 -18.11 11.14
C ASP A 70 -23.53 -19.44 11.13
N GLY A 71 -22.91 -20.55 10.71
CA GLY A 71 -23.50 -21.88 10.71
C GLY A 71 -24.45 -22.16 9.54
N GLY A 72 -24.40 -21.34 8.49
CA GLY A 72 -25.27 -21.46 7.33
C GLY A 72 -25.04 -22.74 6.51
N SER A 73 -26.15 -23.40 6.15
CA SER A 73 -26.11 -24.61 5.31
C SER A 73 -25.82 -24.29 3.83
N TYR A 74 -25.35 -25.29 3.08
CA TYR A 74 -25.18 -25.18 1.62
C TYR A 74 -26.50 -24.83 0.89
N GLY A 75 -27.65 -25.26 1.42
CA GLY A 75 -28.95 -24.95 0.83
C GLY A 75 -29.31 -23.47 0.98
N GLN A 76 -29.05 -22.89 2.15
CA GLN A 76 -29.25 -21.46 2.39
C GLN A 76 -28.25 -20.60 1.58
N LEU A 77 -27.00 -21.06 1.46
CA LEU A 77 -25.99 -20.39 0.66
C LEU A 77 -26.39 -20.37 -0.83
N ALA A 78 -26.85 -21.51 -1.35
CA ALA A 78 -27.34 -21.66 -2.71
C ALA A 78 -28.53 -20.72 -3.02
N ALA A 79 -29.49 -20.63 -2.09
CA ALA A 79 -30.62 -19.72 -2.20
C ALA A 79 -30.18 -18.25 -2.20
N ALA A 80 -29.25 -17.87 -1.31
CA ALA A 80 -28.74 -16.50 -1.22
C ALA A 80 -27.92 -16.09 -2.46
N MET A 81 -27.20 -17.03 -3.05
CA MET A 81 -26.39 -16.79 -4.26
C MET A 81 -27.19 -16.92 -5.56
N GLY A 82 -28.41 -17.44 -5.53
CA GLY A 82 -29.20 -17.74 -6.74
C GLY A 82 -28.57 -18.83 -7.63
N VAL A 83 -27.85 -19.80 -7.06
CA VAL A 83 -27.13 -20.86 -7.81
C VAL A 83 -27.52 -22.26 -7.35
N PRO A 84 -27.26 -23.32 -8.15
CA PRO A 84 -27.46 -24.69 -7.70
C PRO A 84 -26.64 -25.04 -6.45
N ARG A 85 -27.16 -25.93 -5.61
CA ARG A 85 -26.50 -26.38 -4.37
C ARG A 85 -25.07 -26.88 -4.59
N ALA A 86 -24.82 -27.64 -5.65
CA ALA A 86 -23.49 -28.13 -6.00
C ALA A 86 -22.50 -26.99 -6.32
N THR A 87 -22.98 -25.91 -6.94
CA THR A 87 -22.19 -24.71 -7.24
C THR A 87 -21.85 -23.96 -5.97
N ALA A 88 -22.83 -23.72 -5.08
CA ALA A 88 -22.59 -23.08 -3.79
C ALA A 88 -21.64 -23.91 -2.91
N GLN A 89 -21.75 -25.24 -2.96
CA GLN A 89 -20.85 -26.15 -2.28
C GLN A 89 -19.41 -25.99 -2.77
N ARG A 90 -19.18 -26.11 -4.09
CA ARG A 90 -17.87 -25.90 -4.69
C ARG A 90 -17.29 -24.52 -4.36
N CYS A 91 -18.11 -23.47 -4.48
CA CYS A 91 -17.66 -22.10 -4.20
C CYS A 91 -17.28 -21.86 -2.74
N ARG A 92 -17.78 -22.67 -1.80
CA ARG A 92 -17.40 -22.61 -0.39
C ARG A 92 -16.18 -23.47 -0.11
N ASP A 93 -16.17 -24.69 -0.62
CA ASP A 93 -15.16 -25.70 -0.32
C ASP A 93 -13.82 -25.41 -1.03
N ASP A 94 -13.86 -24.72 -2.19
CA ASP A 94 -12.66 -24.33 -2.94
C ASP A 94 -12.04 -23.00 -2.47
N LEU A 95 -12.61 -22.34 -1.45
CA LEU A 95 -12.02 -21.12 -0.89
C LEU A 95 -10.72 -21.47 -0.15
N GLY A 96 -9.59 -20.99 -0.68
CA GLY A 96 -8.29 -21.00 0.01
C GLY A 96 -8.23 -19.98 1.13
N GLU A 97 -7.03 -19.51 1.47
CA GLU A 97 -6.86 -18.39 2.41
C GLU A 97 -7.45 -17.07 1.82
N PRO A 98 -7.92 -16.12 2.65
CA PRO A 98 -8.44 -14.85 2.16
C PRO A 98 -7.41 -14.06 1.34
N GLY A 99 -7.75 -13.74 0.10
CA GLY A 99 -6.90 -12.93 -0.79
C GLY A 99 -7.06 -11.42 -0.57
N PRO A 100 -6.22 -10.59 -1.19
CA PRO A 100 -6.23 -9.13 -0.99
C PRO A 100 -7.60 -8.46 -1.19
N ALA A 101 -8.35 -8.84 -2.23
CA ALA A 101 -9.67 -8.28 -2.49
C ALA A 101 -10.73 -8.69 -1.44
N GLU A 102 -10.59 -9.87 -0.83
CA GLU A 102 -11.47 -10.34 0.26
C GLU A 102 -11.15 -9.61 1.58
N LEU A 103 -9.86 -9.38 1.85
CA LEU A 103 -9.39 -8.59 2.98
C LEU A 103 -9.88 -7.13 2.90
N TRP A 104 -9.80 -6.54 1.70
CA TRP A 104 -10.43 -5.26 1.39
C TRP A 104 -11.94 -5.27 1.67
N ALA A 105 -12.67 -6.27 1.16
CA ALA A 105 -14.13 -6.32 1.25
C ALA A 105 -14.68 -6.50 2.67
N THR A 106 -13.94 -7.18 3.55
CA THR A 106 -14.35 -7.40 4.94
C THR A 106 -13.92 -6.27 5.88
N GLY A 107 -13.16 -5.30 5.38
CA GLY A 107 -12.39 -4.39 6.24
C GLY A 107 -11.41 -5.14 7.15
N SER A 108 -11.18 -6.45 6.93
CA SER A 108 -10.12 -7.21 7.58
C SER A 108 -8.84 -6.78 6.91
N ARG A 109 -8.33 -5.65 7.39
CA ARG A 109 -7.09 -5.02 6.99
C ARG A 109 -6.07 -6.11 6.77
N SER A 110 -5.49 -6.17 5.57
CA SER A 110 -4.16 -6.73 5.45
C SER A 110 -3.22 -5.78 6.19
N GLY A 111 -3.25 -5.85 7.53
CA GLY A 111 -2.02 -5.67 8.26
C GLY A 111 -1.16 -6.83 7.79
N VAL A 112 -0.43 -6.66 6.68
CA VAL A 112 0.63 -7.60 6.30
C VAL A 112 1.77 -7.41 7.30
N SER A 113 1.46 -7.67 8.57
CA SER A 113 2.45 -8.06 9.55
C SER A 113 2.87 -9.45 9.11
N HIS A 114 3.93 -9.54 8.33
CA HIS A 114 4.64 -10.81 8.22
C HIS A 114 4.96 -11.27 9.64
N ALA A 115 4.41 -12.41 10.03
CA ALA A 115 4.62 -12.95 11.36
C ALA A 115 6.12 -13.20 11.56
N GLY A 116 6.77 -12.33 12.33
CA GLY A 116 8.15 -12.47 12.76
C GLY A 116 8.24 -13.27 14.06
N SER A 117 9.44 -13.76 14.39
CA SER A 117 9.69 -14.29 15.72
C SER A 117 9.51 -13.19 16.76
N ARG A 118 8.83 -13.46 17.88
CA ARG A 118 8.68 -12.47 18.95
C ARG A 118 10.04 -12.00 19.47
N VAL A 119 10.31 -10.70 19.41
CA VAL A 119 11.51 -10.06 19.98
C VAL A 119 11.14 -9.31 21.25
N PRO A 120 11.52 -9.81 22.44
CA PRO A 120 11.41 -9.03 23.68
C PRO A 120 12.25 -7.76 23.59
N ASP A 121 11.78 -6.65 24.18
CA ASP A 121 12.51 -5.37 24.10
C ASP A 121 13.92 -5.44 24.69
N THR A 122 14.12 -6.23 25.74
CA THR A 122 15.46 -6.49 26.33
C THR A 122 16.42 -7.22 25.38
N MET A 123 15.88 -7.93 24.40
CA MET A 123 16.61 -8.69 23.39
C MET A 123 16.67 -7.97 22.03
N ARG A 124 16.07 -6.78 21.90
CA ARG A 124 16.03 -6.03 20.63
C ARG A 124 17.41 -5.54 20.20
N SER A 125 18.21 -5.03 21.14
CA SER A 125 19.54 -4.50 20.81
C SER A 125 20.47 -5.58 20.27
N TRP A 126 21.14 -5.29 19.15
CA TRP A 126 22.19 -6.14 18.58
C TRP A 126 23.35 -6.40 19.54
N SER A 127 23.59 -5.50 20.51
CA SER A 127 24.63 -5.68 21.54
C SER A 127 24.26 -6.73 22.58
N THR A 128 22.98 -7.08 22.72
CA THR A 128 22.54 -8.15 23.60
C THR A 128 22.80 -9.50 22.91
N PRO A 129 23.63 -10.39 23.49
CA PRO A 129 23.86 -11.71 22.92
C PRO A 129 22.57 -12.53 22.91
N TRP A 130 22.20 -13.07 21.75
CA TRP A 130 21.07 -13.97 21.61
C TRP A 130 21.38 -15.10 20.62
N PRO A 131 22.16 -16.12 21.04
CA PRO A 131 22.60 -17.20 20.15
C PRO A 131 21.45 -18.00 19.51
N GLY A 132 20.30 -18.09 20.19
CA GLY A 132 19.09 -18.77 19.71
C GLY A 132 18.13 -17.89 18.92
N TYR A 133 18.55 -16.70 18.48
CA TYR A 133 17.72 -15.82 17.67
C TYR A 133 17.55 -16.38 16.26
N ILE A 134 16.33 -16.79 15.92
CA ILE A 134 15.97 -17.35 14.62
C ILE A 134 14.83 -16.49 14.05
N PRO A 135 15.14 -15.44 13.27
CA PRO A 135 14.12 -14.64 12.61
C PRO A 135 13.45 -15.40 11.46
N VAL A 136 12.25 -14.97 11.10
CA VAL A 136 11.50 -15.52 9.97
C VAL A 136 11.94 -14.82 8.69
N ASP A 137 12.30 -15.57 7.66
CA ASP A 137 12.58 -14.99 6.33
C ASP A 137 11.26 -14.60 5.67
N ILE A 138 11.14 -13.32 5.33
CA ILE A 138 9.93 -12.77 4.72
C ILE A 138 10.17 -12.37 3.25
N THR A 139 11.23 -12.86 2.62
CA THR A 139 11.55 -12.47 1.25
C THR A 139 10.48 -12.96 0.27
N PRO A 140 9.79 -12.06 -0.46
CA PRO A 140 8.74 -12.45 -1.39
C PRO A 140 9.32 -13.14 -2.63
N SER A 141 8.48 -13.90 -3.34
CA SER A 141 8.91 -14.67 -4.51
C SER A 141 9.52 -13.82 -5.64
N GLU A 142 9.15 -12.54 -5.72
CA GLU A 142 9.69 -11.56 -6.66
C GLU A 142 11.12 -11.09 -6.34
N LEU A 143 11.63 -11.38 -5.13
CA LEU A 143 12.99 -11.04 -4.71
C LEU A 143 13.90 -12.27 -4.58
N VAL A 144 13.46 -13.42 -5.12
CA VAL A 144 14.24 -14.67 -5.17
C VAL A 144 14.24 -15.31 -6.56
N GLY A 145 15.30 -16.03 -6.91
CA GLY A 145 15.42 -16.80 -8.15
C GLY A 145 15.05 -15.99 -9.41
N ALA A 146 14.19 -16.56 -10.27
CA ALA A 146 13.74 -15.91 -11.49
C ALA A 146 12.87 -14.65 -11.24
N GLY A 147 12.25 -14.54 -10.06
CA GLY A 147 11.55 -13.32 -9.64
C GLY A 147 12.53 -12.17 -9.49
N LEU A 148 13.65 -12.42 -8.80
CA LEU A 148 14.70 -11.42 -8.61
C LEU A 148 15.24 -10.90 -9.95
N GLU A 149 15.53 -11.79 -10.89
CA GLU A 149 16.00 -11.42 -12.23
C GLU A 149 15.00 -10.53 -13.00
N ARG A 150 13.70 -10.65 -12.73
CA ARG A 150 12.68 -9.78 -13.29
C ARG A 150 12.71 -8.41 -12.62
N SER A 151 12.65 -8.37 -11.30
CA SER A 151 12.64 -7.13 -10.50
C SER A 151 13.89 -6.27 -10.74
N VAL A 152 15.05 -6.91 -10.96
CA VAL A 152 16.29 -6.23 -11.35
C VAL A 152 16.20 -5.62 -12.75
N ARG A 153 15.59 -6.31 -13.71
CA ARG A 153 15.37 -5.77 -15.07
C ARG A 153 14.38 -4.62 -15.09
N GLU A 154 13.41 -4.64 -14.19
CA GLU A 154 12.47 -3.52 -13.97
C GLU A 154 13.13 -2.33 -13.24
N GLY A 155 14.33 -2.52 -12.67
CA GLY A 155 15.18 -1.44 -12.18
C GLY A 155 14.96 -1.01 -10.73
N TRP A 156 14.07 -1.68 -9.98
CA TRP A 156 13.71 -1.28 -8.61
C TRP A 156 14.38 -2.12 -7.50
N ALA A 157 14.97 -3.28 -7.84
CA ALA A 157 15.58 -4.20 -6.87
C ALA A 157 17.09 -4.38 -7.05
N ASP A 158 17.80 -4.59 -5.93
CA ASP A 158 19.21 -4.97 -5.90
C ASP A 158 19.42 -6.36 -6.51
N PRO A 159 20.46 -6.57 -7.34
CA PRO A 159 20.72 -7.86 -8.01
C PRO A 159 21.26 -8.97 -7.09
N TYR A 160 21.48 -8.65 -5.82
CA TYR A 160 22.14 -9.54 -4.87
C TYR A 160 21.12 -10.39 -4.11
N ALA A 161 21.26 -11.71 -4.19
CA ALA A 161 20.37 -12.63 -3.46
C ALA A 161 20.59 -12.60 -1.94
N THR A 162 21.82 -12.28 -1.50
CA THR A 162 22.14 -12.15 -0.07
C THR A 162 22.85 -10.83 0.21
N PRO A 163 22.70 -10.25 1.42
CA PRO A 163 23.34 -8.98 1.75
C PRO A 163 24.87 -9.08 1.81
N SER A 164 25.41 -10.28 2.01
CA SER A 164 26.86 -10.52 2.03
C SER A 164 27.51 -10.31 0.66
N ASP A 165 26.73 -10.42 -0.43
CA ASP A 165 27.19 -10.28 -1.81
C ASP A 165 27.25 -8.82 -2.27
N VAL A 166 26.73 -7.88 -1.48
CA VAL A 166 26.70 -6.44 -1.78
C VAL A 166 28.12 -5.87 -1.65
N PRO A 167 28.72 -5.35 -2.74
CA PRO A 167 30.13 -4.93 -2.75
C PRO A 167 30.34 -3.51 -2.23
N ASP A 168 29.33 -2.65 -2.35
CA ASP A 168 29.37 -1.18 -2.26
C ASP A 168 28.90 -0.63 -0.90
N TRP A 169 29.05 -1.41 0.18
CA TRP A 169 28.58 -1.00 1.50
C TRP A 169 29.15 0.35 1.98
N ALA A 170 30.40 0.67 1.64
CA ALA A 170 31.01 1.94 2.05
C ALA A 170 30.25 3.15 1.47
N ASP A 171 29.88 3.09 0.19
CA ASP A 171 29.14 4.16 -0.48
C ASP A 171 27.71 4.24 0.06
N ARG A 172 27.05 3.09 0.27
CA ARG A 172 25.71 3.03 0.88
C ARG A 172 25.67 3.56 2.30
N GLN A 173 26.70 3.30 3.11
CA GLN A 173 26.80 3.85 4.47
C GLN A 173 27.10 5.35 4.46
N ALA A 174 27.90 5.84 3.50
CA ALA A 174 28.19 7.26 3.36
C ALA A 174 26.97 8.08 2.91
N ALA A 175 26.10 7.50 2.08
CA ALA A 175 24.86 8.10 1.61
C ALA A 175 23.66 7.90 2.56
N ALA A 176 23.83 7.14 3.65
CA ALA A 176 22.72 6.74 4.50
C ALA A 176 22.08 7.92 5.25
N LEU A 177 20.75 7.95 5.29
CA LEU A 177 20.00 8.90 6.12
C LEU A 177 20.16 8.56 7.60
N VAL A 178 20.16 7.26 7.92
CA VAL A 178 20.30 6.74 9.28
C VAL A 178 21.57 5.87 9.36
N PRO A 179 22.56 6.24 10.19
CA PRO A 179 23.77 5.44 10.36
C PRO A 179 23.47 4.01 10.82
N TYR A 180 24.10 3.03 10.18
CA TYR A 180 23.97 1.62 10.51
C TYR A 180 25.31 0.89 10.47
N ARG A 181 25.34 -0.31 11.07
CA ARG A 181 26.54 -1.16 11.14
C ARG A 181 26.36 -2.39 10.28
N LEU A 182 27.48 -2.99 9.88
CA LEU A 182 27.52 -4.34 9.35
C LEU A 182 27.93 -5.32 10.45
N ASP A 183 27.45 -6.56 10.38
CA ASP A 183 27.97 -7.65 11.21
C ASP A 183 29.28 -8.25 10.63
N GLU A 184 29.84 -9.23 11.33
CA GLU A 184 31.06 -9.94 10.93
C GLU A 184 30.95 -10.64 9.55
N ARG A 185 29.72 -10.91 9.10
CA ARG A 185 29.41 -11.52 7.80
C ARG A 185 29.10 -10.48 6.73
N ARG A 186 29.36 -9.19 7.00
CA ARG A 186 29.05 -8.05 6.12
C ARG A 186 27.57 -7.89 5.83
N ARG A 187 26.70 -8.26 6.76
CA ARG A 187 25.25 -8.04 6.62
C ARG A 187 24.86 -6.75 7.35
N PRO A 188 24.02 -5.89 6.75
CA PRO A 188 23.56 -4.67 7.40
C PRO A 188 22.68 -5.04 8.59
N LEU A 189 22.86 -4.33 9.70
CA LEU A 189 22.07 -4.49 10.91
C LEU A 189 21.08 -3.32 11.00
N ASN A 190 19.79 -3.63 11.04
CA ASN A 190 18.74 -2.64 11.22
C ASN A 190 19.08 -1.73 12.42
N PRO A 191 19.09 -0.39 12.23
CA PRO A 191 19.56 0.55 13.23
C PRO A 191 18.73 0.54 14.51
N THR A 192 17.48 0.07 14.45
CA THR A 192 16.57 -0.05 15.60
C THR A 192 16.65 -1.39 16.34
N GLY A 193 17.48 -2.33 15.85
CA GLY A 193 17.68 -3.64 16.46
C GLY A 193 16.99 -4.78 15.71
N ARG A 194 16.86 -5.91 16.39
CA ARG A 194 16.18 -7.11 15.89
C ARG A 194 14.69 -6.83 15.67
N THR A 195 14.18 -7.27 14.55
CA THR A 195 12.78 -7.16 14.13
C THR A 195 12.02 -8.47 14.28
N GLY A 196 12.74 -9.59 14.40
CA GLY A 196 12.18 -10.94 14.32
C GLY A 196 11.99 -11.45 12.89
N ARG A 197 12.43 -10.66 11.91
CA ARG A 197 12.29 -10.92 10.47
C ARG A 197 13.65 -10.79 9.80
N CYS A 198 13.98 -11.68 8.89
CA CYS A 198 15.18 -11.62 8.07
C CYS A 198 14.79 -11.66 6.59
N GLY A 199 15.79 -11.79 5.70
CA GLY A 199 15.55 -11.56 4.29
C GLY A 199 15.31 -10.08 4.00
N ARG A 200 14.61 -9.78 2.90
CA ARG A 200 14.19 -8.42 2.54
C ARG A 200 12.79 -8.42 1.95
N HIS A 201 11.98 -7.41 2.30
CA HIS A 201 10.69 -7.13 1.65
C HIS A 201 10.69 -5.72 1.03
N LEU A 202 11.89 -5.27 0.67
CA LEU A 202 12.20 -4.00 0.01
C LEU A 202 13.21 -4.29 -1.10
N GLY A 203 13.25 -3.43 -2.12
CA GLY A 203 14.10 -3.65 -3.30
C GLY A 203 15.59 -3.78 -2.97
N LYS A 204 16.08 -3.01 -2.00
CA LYS A 204 17.50 -2.96 -1.64
C LYS A 204 17.80 -3.64 -0.31
N TRP A 205 19.00 -4.19 -0.18
CA TRP A 205 19.56 -4.54 1.13
C TRP A 205 20.03 -3.28 1.87
N GLY A 206 19.86 -3.26 3.20
CA GLY A 206 20.16 -2.10 4.04
C GLY A 206 19.07 -1.03 3.94
N GLU A 207 19.49 0.22 3.86
CA GLU A 207 18.56 1.35 3.82
C GLU A 207 17.89 1.50 2.45
N ASN A 208 16.57 1.67 2.46
CA ASN A 208 15.77 2.07 1.31
C ASN A 208 15.19 3.45 1.62
N GLN A 209 15.58 4.46 0.83
CA GLN A 209 15.24 5.85 1.07
C GLN A 209 13.93 6.22 0.37
N ALA A 210 13.07 6.92 1.10
CA ALA A 210 11.83 7.54 0.65
C ALA A 210 11.90 9.05 0.85
N ALA A 211 10.90 9.76 0.31
CA ALA A 211 10.72 11.18 0.46
C ALA A 211 9.25 11.48 0.77
N ASP A 212 9.01 12.17 1.90
CA ASP A 212 7.67 12.47 2.42
C ASP A 212 7.41 13.98 2.43
N PRO A 213 6.68 14.53 1.44
CA PRO A 213 6.27 15.92 1.39
C PRO A 213 5.03 16.15 2.25
N ILE A 214 5.21 16.74 3.42
CA ILE A 214 4.12 17.20 4.28
C ILE A 214 3.68 18.58 3.78
N VAL A 215 2.51 18.65 3.14
CA VAL A 215 1.95 19.92 2.67
C VAL A 215 0.91 20.42 3.66
N VAL A 216 1.13 21.61 4.21
CA VAL A 216 0.23 22.27 5.17
C VAL A 216 -0.28 23.58 4.60
N ALA A 217 -1.61 23.70 4.51
CA ALA A 217 -2.31 24.93 4.18
C ALA A 217 -2.74 25.68 5.44
N GLY A 218 -3.01 26.99 5.31
CA GLY A 218 -3.41 27.87 6.42
C GLY A 218 -2.30 28.80 6.90
N ALA A 219 -1.19 28.90 6.16
CA ALA A 219 -0.17 29.92 6.43
C ALA A 219 -0.80 31.31 6.23
N GLY A 220 -0.98 32.09 7.31
CA GLY A 220 -1.64 33.40 7.25
C GLY A 220 -2.83 33.61 8.20
N GLY A 221 -3.13 32.65 9.07
CA GLY A 221 -4.09 32.82 10.18
C GLY A 221 -5.40 32.03 10.06
N ALA A 222 -5.53 31.17 9.03
CA ALA A 222 -6.56 30.15 8.96
C ALA A 222 -6.16 28.91 9.79
N GLU A 223 -7.14 28.08 10.16
CA GLU A 223 -6.87 26.81 10.83
C GLU A 223 -6.03 25.88 9.92
N PRO A 224 -4.89 25.35 10.40
CA PRO A 224 -3.98 24.60 9.54
C PRO A 224 -4.60 23.28 9.08
N GLN A 225 -4.39 22.94 7.81
CA GLN A 225 -4.84 21.68 7.22
C GLN A 225 -3.68 20.96 6.54
N VAL A 226 -3.62 19.63 6.63
CA VAL A 226 -2.59 18.80 5.99
C VAL A 226 -3.19 17.98 4.86
N LEU A 227 -2.47 17.91 3.73
CA LEU A 227 -2.83 17.05 2.60
C LEU A 227 -2.46 15.60 2.90
N LEU A 228 -3.40 14.68 2.71
CA LEU A 228 -3.20 13.23 2.86
C LEU A 228 -3.83 12.48 1.69
N ILE A 229 -3.29 11.31 1.39
CA ILE A 229 -3.85 10.34 0.45
C ILE A 229 -4.36 9.10 1.17
N LEU A 230 -5.37 8.43 0.62
CA LEU A 230 -5.80 7.10 1.06
C LEU A 230 -5.08 6.06 0.20
N ARG A 231 -4.12 5.34 0.80
CA ARG A 231 -3.37 4.31 0.07
C ARG A 231 -4.27 3.15 -0.35
N GLN A 232 -4.14 2.69 -1.59
CA GLN A 232 -4.95 1.56 -2.09
C GLN A 232 -4.56 0.21 -1.46
N ASP A 233 -3.28 0.03 -1.11
CA ASP A 233 -2.74 -1.25 -0.63
C ASP A 233 -3.20 -1.61 0.79
N CYS A 234 -3.24 -0.62 1.70
CA CYS A 234 -3.59 -0.83 3.11
C CYS A 234 -4.87 -0.11 3.57
N ALA A 235 -5.46 0.73 2.71
CA ALA A 235 -6.60 1.58 3.06
C ALA A 235 -6.36 2.45 4.31
N GLU A 236 -5.14 2.99 4.44
CA GLU A 236 -4.77 3.93 5.51
C GLU A 236 -4.43 5.29 4.89
N TRP A 237 -4.80 6.36 5.59
CA TRP A 237 -4.46 7.73 5.24
C TRP A 237 -2.99 8.00 5.51
N ALA A 238 -2.27 8.52 4.53
CA ALA A 238 -0.83 8.69 4.56
C ALA A 238 -0.42 10.05 3.97
N ILE A 239 0.84 10.41 4.19
CA ILE A 239 1.49 11.55 3.54
C ILE A 239 1.72 11.11 2.10
N PRO A 240 1.52 11.99 1.10
CA PRO A 240 1.69 11.62 -0.30
C PRO A 240 3.19 11.51 -0.66
N GLY A 241 3.81 10.37 -0.36
CA GLY A 241 5.25 10.16 -0.44
C GLY A 241 5.59 8.76 -0.92
N GLY A 242 6.81 8.62 -1.43
CA GLY A 242 7.25 7.37 -2.05
C GLY A 242 8.76 7.23 -2.10
N MET A 243 9.22 6.21 -2.83
CA MET A 243 10.63 5.78 -2.82
C MET A 243 11.49 6.72 -3.68
N VAL A 244 12.72 6.98 -3.25
CA VAL A 244 13.68 7.72 -4.07
C VAL A 244 14.23 6.81 -5.16
N ASP A 245 14.09 7.24 -6.41
CA ASP A 245 14.54 6.48 -7.57
C ASP A 245 16.07 6.41 -7.69
N PRO A 246 16.62 5.40 -8.39
CA PRO A 246 18.05 5.34 -8.68
C PRO A 246 18.58 6.62 -9.36
N GLY A 247 19.51 7.32 -8.70
CA GLY A 247 20.11 8.55 -9.22
C GLY A 247 19.25 9.81 -9.01
N GLU A 248 18.10 9.68 -8.35
CA GLU A 248 17.24 10.80 -7.94
C GLU A 248 17.71 11.39 -6.61
N THR A 249 17.52 12.70 -6.43
CA THR A 249 17.74 13.35 -5.12
C THR A 249 16.44 13.34 -4.33
N ALA A 250 16.52 13.35 -2.99
CA ALA A 250 15.33 13.40 -2.15
C ALA A 250 14.42 14.59 -2.50
N GLU A 251 14.99 15.75 -2.81
CA GLU A 251 14.25 16.96 -3.19
C GLU A 251 13.45 16.77 -4.49
N ARG A 252 14.01 16.04 -5.46
CA ARG A 252 13.31 15.71 -6.70
C ARG A 252 12.20 14.69 -6.46
N ALA A 253 12.46 13.70 -5.60
CA ALA A 253 11.48 12.70 -5.21
C ALA A 253 10.28 13.35 -4.51
N LEU A 254 10.50 14.30 -3.58
CA LEU A 254 9.40 15.06 -2.92
C LEU A 254 8.44 15.70 -3.93
N VAL A 255 8.98 16.32 -4.98
CA VAL A 255 8.18 16.99 -6.02
C VAL A 255 7.48 15.97 -6.92
N ARG A 256 8.18 14.91 -7.32
CA ARG A 256 7.65 13.85 -8.18
C ARG A 256 6.50 13.12 -7.49
N GLU A 257 6.73 12.59 -6.28
CA GLU A 257 5.75 11.83 -5.51
C GLU A 257 4.51 12.66 -5.21
N LEU A 258 4.67 13.92 -4.76
CA LEU A 258 3.53 14.81 -4.51
C LEU A 258 2.67 14.97 -5.77
N ARG A 259 3.31 15.18 -6.93
CA ARG A 259 2.61 15.35 -8.20
C ARG A 259 1.95 14.07 -8.67
N GLU A 260 2.64 12.93 -8.58
CA GLU A 260 2.12 11.63 -9.02
C GLU A 260 0.92 11.19 -8.18
N GLU A 261 0.94 11.41 -6.86
CA GLU A 261 -0.10 10.94 -5.96
C GLU A 261 -1.26 11.93 -5.75
N THR A 262 -1.06 13.22 -6.03
CA THR A 262 -2.06 14.27 -5.71
C THR A 262 -2.34 15.29 -6.82
N ASP A 263 -1.61 15.25 -7.96
CA ASP A 263 -1.63 16.26 -9.03
C ASP A 263 -1.22 17.68 -8.57
N VAL A 264 -0.69 17.81 -7.35
CA VAL A 264 -0.19 19.08 -6.81
C VAL A 264 1.27 19.28 -7.23
N ASP A 265 1.57 20.42 -7.86
CA ASP A 265 2.93 20.79 -8.26
C ASP A 265 3.46 21.96 -7.40
N LEU A 266 4.45 21.66 -6.55
CA LEU A 266 5.17 22.64 -5.73
C LEU A 266 6.66 22.75 -6.12
N ALA A 267 7.04 22.42 -7.36
CA ALA A 267 8.42 22.43 -7.82
C ALA A 267 9.13 23.80 -7.67
N GLY A 268 8.37 24.90 -7.65
CA GLY A 268 8.88 26.26 -7.47
C GLY A 268 9.09 26.68 -6.01
N MET A 269 8.74 25.84 -5.04
CA MET A 269 8.85 26.15 -3.61
C MET A 269 10.06 25.44 -3.00
N ASP A 270 10.77 26.13 -2.10
CA ASP A 270 11.82 25.54 -1.28
C ASP A 270 11.22 24.99 0.02
N PRO A 271 11.11 23.67 0.19
CA PRO A 271 10.53 23.10 1.39
C PRO A 271 11.51 23.12 2.56
N LYS A 272 10.98 23.19 3.79
CA LYS A 272 11.79 23.00 4.98
C LYS A 272 12.05 21.51 5.20
N ILE A 273 13.29 21.06 5.03
CA ILE A 273 13.67 19.71 5.50
C ILE A 273 13.57 19.67 7.03
N LEU A 274 12.65 18.87 7.54
CA LEU A 274 12.38 18.72 8.97
C LEU A 274 13.32 17.70 9.59
N THR A 275 13.44 16.53 8.96
CA THR A 275 14.25 15.42 9.47
C THR A 275 14.61 14.43 8.36
N ARG A 276 15.64 13.62 8.65
CA ARG A 276 16.02 12.42 7.90
C ARG A 276 16.01 11.28 8.91
N THR A 277 15.09 10.34 8.77
CA THR A 277 14.76 9.42 9.87
C THR A 277 14.42 8.01 9.40
N TYR A 278 14.54 7.05 10.30
CA TYR A 278 13.99 5.71 10.15
C TYR A 278 12.46 5.76 10.15
N VAL A 279 11.82 4.93 9.32
CA VAL A 279 10.36 4.79 9.26
C VAL A 279 10.00 3.39 9.74
N ASP A 280 9.10 3.29 10.72
CA ASP A 280 8.60 2.00 11.20
C ASP A 280 7.59 1.39 10.22
N ASP A 281 8.13 0.71 9.22
CA ASP A 281 7.41 0.10 8.12
C ASP A 281 7.31 -1.43 8.32
N TRP A 282 6.16 -2.00 7.96
CA TRP A 282 5.89 -3.43 8.09
C TRP A 282 6.82 -4.31 7.23
N ARG A 283 7.43 -3.74 6.19
CA ARG A 283 8.43 -4.37 5.31
C ARG A 283 9.82 -4.47 5.94
N ASN A 284 10.06 -3.78 7.07
CA ASN A 284 11.35 -3.75 7.72
C ASN A 284 11.76 -5.13 8.26
N THR A 285 12.99 -5.54 7.93
CA THR A 285 13.66 -6.73 8.43
C THR A 285 14.92 -6.34 9.20
N ASP A 286 15.63 -7.34 9.71
CA ASP A 286 16.95 -7.19 10.31
C ASP A 286 18.00 -6.64 9.33
N HIS A 287 17.77 -6.78 8.02
CA HIS A 287 18.76 -6.54 6.97
C HIS A 287 18.28 -5.60 5.86
N ALA A 288 17.04 -5.13 5.90
CA ALA A 288 16.50 -4.13 4.98
C ALA A 288 15.43 -3.28 5.68
N TRP A 289 15.48 -1.96 5.54
CA TRP A 289 14.52 -1.06 6.17
C TRP A 289 14.23 0.19 5.35
N ALA A 290 13.09 0.81 5.62
CA ALA A 290 12.71 2.11 5.09
C ALA A 290 13.26 3.25 5.96
N SER A 291 13.67 4.32 5.30
CA SER A 291 14.04 5.61 5.88
C SER A 291 13.47 6.71 5.00
N SER A 292 13.28 7.91 5.53
CA SER A 292 12.69 9.00 4.77
C SER A 292 13.35 10.34 5.03
N THR A 293 13.48 11.13 3.96
CA THR A 293 13.67 12.58 4.05
C THR A 293 12.30 13.24 4.12
N VAL A 294 12.02 13.88 5.25
CA VAL A 294 10.73 14.52 5.52
C VAL A 294 10.85 16.02 5.32
N ALA A 295 9.97 16.58 4.49
CA ALA A 295 9.99 17.99 4.17
C ALA A 295 8.61 18.63 4.40
N LEU A 296 8.61 19.88 4.81
CA LEU A 296 7.40 20.67 5.04
C LEU A 296 7.26 21.74 3.96
N TYR A 297 6.13 21.70 3.26
CA TYR A 297 5.64 22.75 2.39
C TYR A 297 4.53 23.50 3.13
N GLN A 298 4.64 24.83 3.21
CA GLN A 298 3.61 25.68 3.81
C GLN A 298 3.01 26.57 2.73
N ILE A 299 1.70 26.48 2.57
CA ILE A 299 0.92 27.25 1.59
C ILE A 299 -0.18 28.04 2.29
N GLU A 300 -0.65 29.11 1.66
CA GLU A 300 -1.68 29.97 2.25
C GLU A 300 -3.03 29.27 2.34
N GLU A 301 -3.48 28.67 1.24
CA GLU A 301 -4.79 28.02 1.13
C GLU A 301 -4.67 26.60 0.54
N PRO A 302 -5.61 25.68 0.86
CA PRO A 302 -5.63 24.35 0.28
C PRO A 302 -5.71 24.37 -1.25
N LEU A 303 -4.81 23.65 -1.91
CA LEU A 303 -4.86 23.47 -3.35
C LEU A 303 -5.88 22.40 -3.74
N THR A 304 -6.37 22.47 -4.97
CA THR A 304 -7.11 21.35 -5.56
C THR A 304 -6.14 20.19 -5.76
N ALA A 305 -6.47 19.05 -5.14
CA ALA A 305 -5.72 17.81 -5.26
C ALA A 305 -6.63 16.72 -5.84
N THR A 306 -6.05 15.82 -6.62
CA THR A 306 -6.73 14.66 -7.21
C THR A 306 -5.93 13.41 -6.90
N ALA A 307 -6.59 12.33 -6.48
CA ALA A 307 -5.90 11.07 -6.21
C ALA A 307 -5.23 10.54 -7.50
N GLY A 308 -3.93 10.26 -7.40
CA GLY A 308 -3.17 9.57 -8.44
C GLY A 308 -3.46 8.08 -8.52
N ASP A 309 -2.71 7.37 -9.37
CA ASP A 309 -2.96 5.96 -9.70
C ASP A 309 -2.92 5.03 -8.47
N ASP A 310 -2.03 5.30 -7.51
CA ASP A 310 -1.83 4.49 -6.29
C ASP A 310 -2.64 4.99 -5.07
N ALA A 311 -3.40 6.09 -5.23
CA ALA A 311 -4.26 6.65 -4.21
C ALA A 311 -5.74 6.40 -4.52
N ALA A 312 -6.52 6.00 -3.52
CA ALA A 312 -7.98 5.83 -3.66
C ALA A 312 -8.74 7.14 -3.45
N ALA A 313 -8.17 8.08 -2.68
CA ALA A 313 -8.77 9.35 -2.33
C ALA A 313 -7.70 10.33 -1.84
N VAL A 314 -8.04 11.62 -1.84
CA VAL A 314 -7.26 12.71 -1.21
C VAL A 314 -8.12 13.42 -0.18
N LEU A 315 -7.50 13.96 0.88
CA LEU A 315 -8.18 14.84 1.84
C LEU A 315 -7.26 15.94 2.35
N TRP A 316 -7.87 17.07 2.71
CA TRP A 316 -7.26 18.10 3.55
C TRP A 316 -7.80 17.96 4.98
N GLY A 317 -6.97 17.40 5.86
CA GLY A 317 -7.34 17.05 7.23
C GLY A 317 -7.00 18.18 8.22
N PRO A 318 -7.77 18.38 9.30
CA PRO A 318 -7.44 19.38 10.30
C PRO A 318 -6.08 19.07 10.95
N PHE A 319 -5.21 20.06 11.09
CA PHE A 319 -3.81 19.88 11.49
C PHE A 319 -3.34 20.83 12.59
N ALA A 320 -4.23 21.23 13.49
CA ALA A 320 -3.85 21.96 14.71
C ALA A 320 -3.16 21.05 15.75
N SER A 321 -3.50 19.77 15.75
CA SER A 321 -2.89 18.74 16.59
C SER A 321 -2.98 17.36 15.93
N LEU A 322 -2.07 16.46 16.30
CA LEU A 322 -2.09 15.09 15.79
C LEU A 322 -3.35 14.35 16.26
N ASP A 323 -3.75 14.54 17.52
CA ASP A 323 -4.96 13.91 18.07
C ASP A 323 -6.23 14.40 17.36
N GLY A 324 -6.28 15.68 17.01
CA GLY A 324 -7.38 16.27 16.23
C GLY A 324 -7.45 15.67 14.82
N LEU A 325 -6.31 15.54 14.14
CA LEU A 325 -6.23 14.88 12.84
C LEU A 325 -6.71 13.43 12.92
N VAL A 326 -6.18 12.66 13.88
CA VAL A 326 -6.52 11.25 14.06
C VAL A 326 -8.00 11.09 14.37
N THR A 327 -8.56 11.91 15.26
CA THR A 327 -9.99 11.89 15.60
C THR A 327 -10.87 12.18 14.37
N ALA A 328 -10.47 13.14 13.53
CA ALA A 328 -11.20 13.45 12.31
C ALA A 328 -11.17 12.28 11.30
N ILE A 329 -10.00 11.66 11.11
CA ILE A 329 -9.83 10.50 10.23
C ILE A 329 -10.65 9.30 10.74
N GLU A 330 -10.56 8.98 12.03
CA GLU A 330 -11.29 7.87 12.65
C GLU A 330 -12.80 8.11 12.66
N GLY A 331 -13.23 9.36 12.90
CA GLY A 331 -14.63 9.77 12.84
C GLY A 331 -15.25 9.59 11.44
N ALA A 332 -14.43 9.65 10.39
CA ALA A 332 -14.83 9.34 9.01
C ALA A 332 -14.68 7.85 8.64
N GLY A 333 -14.34 6.98 9.60
CA GLY A 333 -14.16 5.54 9.40
C GLY A 333 -12.80 5.15 8.81
N GLY A 334 -11.86 6.09 8.69
CA GLY A 334 -10.50 5.86 8.23
C GLY A 334 -9.53 5.48 9.35
N LYS A 335 -8.28 5.25 8.97
CA LYS A 335 -7.15 5.09 9.90
C LYS A 335 -5.94 5.83 9.34
N LEU A 336 -5.19 6.53 10.19
CA LEU A 336 -3.92 7.13 9.81
C LEU A 336 -2.81 6.06 9.79
N TYR A 337 -1.94 6.12 8.79
CA TYR A 337 -0.79 5.23 8.68
C TYR A 337 0.18 5.45 9.83
N GLU A 338 0.38 4.41 10.65
CA GLU A 338 1.08 4.55 11.94
C GLU A 338 2.51 5.05 11.77
N GLY A 339 3.20 4.59 10.72
CA GLY A 339 4.57 4.99 10.40
C GLY A 339 4.73 6.50 10.17
N HIS A 340 3.66 7.22 9.84
CA HIS A 340 3.71 8.67 9.57
C HIS A 340 3.41 9.54 10.79
N ARG A 341 2.92 8.97 11.90
CA ARG A 341 2.63 9.74 13.13
C ARG A 341 3.86 10.48 13.68
N PRO A 342 5.07 9.89 13.73
CA PRO A 342 6.27 10.63 14.11
C PRO A 342 6.64 11.76 13.15
N LEU A 343 6.42 11.57 11.85
CA LEU A 343 6.74 12.57 10.80
C LEU A 343 5.81 13.78 10.92
N LEU A 344 4.51 13.53 11.04
CA LEU A 344 3.49 14.57 11.28
C LEU A 344 3.71 15.30 12.61
N SER A 345 4.15 14.59 13.66
CA SER A 345 4.51 15.20 14.94
C SER A 345 5.69 16.18 14.81
N ALA A 346 6.68 15.83 13.97
CA ALA A 346 7.82 16.72 13.70
C ALA A 346 7.38 18.00 12.97
N ALA A 347 6.45 17.89 12.02
CA ALA A 347 5.87 19.05 11.33
C ALA A 347 5.10 19.96 12.29
N LEU A 348 4.20 19.39 13.12
CA LEU A 348 3.45 20.14 14.13
C LEU A 348 4.37 20.86 15.13
N LYS A 349 5.46 20.21 15.54
CA LYS A 349 6.44 20.84 16.42
C LYS A 349 7.07 22.06 15.74
N HIS A 350 7.52 21.92 14.49
CA HIS A 350 8.10 23.03 13.75
C HIS A 350 7.12 24.19 13.58
N LEU A 351 5.86 23.92 13.23
CA LEU A 351 4.82 24.93 13.07
C LEU A 351 4.49 25.71 14.36
N ARG A 352 4.78 25.14 15.54
CA ARG A 352 4.59 25.82 16.84
C ARG A 352 5.79 26.65 17.28
N ASP A 353 6.98 26.33 16.76
CA ASP A 353 8.24 26.95 17.16
C ASP A 353 8.58 28.20 16.31
N VAL A 354 7.82 28.49 15.25
CA VAL A 354 7.99 29.61 14.30
C VAL A 354 6.90 30.65 14.49
#